data_AF-A0A926ID29-F1
#
_entry.id   AF-A0A926ID29-F1
#
_cell.length_a   1.000
_cell.length_b   1.000
_cell.length_c   1.000
_cell.angle_alpha   90.00
_cell.angle_beta   90.00
_cell.angle_gamma   90.00
#
_symmetry.space_group_name_H-M   'P 1'
#
loop_
_entity.id
_entity.type
_entity.pdbx_description
1 polymer ?
#
loop_
_entity_poly.entity_id
_entity_poly.type
_entity_poly.pdbx_seq_one_letter_code
_entity_poly.pdbx_strand_id
1 'polypeptide(L)'
;MKMNNTTLIVNAALNAEIFTEEQVQQFLEQTGEIPLHTFKGWKERGYIVRKGQKAALKCDIWKYSNRVETVPAKTQDGQETEAEIDTSHYYKKLSHFFTAEQVEPVKA
;
A
#
# COMPACT_ATOMS: atom_id res chain seq x y z
N MET A 1 -8.08 14.71 -8.41
CA MET A 1 -6.78 14.18 -8.85
C MET A 1 -6.35 13.12 -7.84
N LYS A 2 -6.47 11.83 -8.17
CA LYS A 2 -6.12 10.73 -7.26
C LYS A 2 -4.59 10.65 -7.23
N MET A 3 -3.94 11.10 -6.17
CA MET A 3 -2.48 11.06 -6.05
C MET A 3 -2.04 9.59 -6.17
N ASN A 4 -1.28 9.24 -7.20
CA ASN A 4 -0.94 7.85 -7.48
C ASN A 4 0.14 7.38 -6.50
N ASN A 5 -0.13 6.30 -5.76
CA ASN A 5 0.84 5.72 -4.83
C ASN A 5 2.15 5.36 -5.54
N THR A 6 2.10 4.98 -6.82
CA THR A 6 3.31 4.69 -7.61
C THR A 6 4.27 5.87 -7.63
N THR A 7 3.79 7.08 -7.93
CA THR A 7 4.64 8.29 -7.97
C THR A 7 5.21 8.62 -6.58
N LEU A 8 4.41 8.45 -5.52
CA LEU A 8 4.88 8.66 -4.14
C LEU A 8 6.02 7.69 -3.79
N ILE A 9 5.88 6.41 -4.15
CA ILE A 9 6.88 5.39 -3.87
C ILE A 9 8.15 5.62 -4.70
N VAL A 10 8.01 5.94 -5.99
CA VAL A 10 9.14 6.25 -6.88
C VAL A 10 9.94 7.44 -6.35
N ASN A 11 9.27 8.56 -6.05
CA ASN A 11 9.96 9.75 -5.53
C ASN A 11 10.63 9.45 -4.18
N ALA A 12 9.99 8.67 -3.31
CA ALA A 12 10.58 8.27 -2.04
C ALA A 12 11.79 7.34 -2.23
N ALA A 13 11.78 6.46 -3.23
CA ALA A 13 12.90 5.58 -3.55
C ALA A 13 14.10 6.35 -4.12
N LEU A 14 13.86 7.34 -5.00
CA LEU A 14 14.90 8.22 -5.55
C LEU A 14 15.54 9.06 -4.44
N ASN A 15 14.73 9.70 -3.59
CA ASN A 15 15.23 10.50 -2.46
C ASN A 15 16.02 9.68 -1.43
N ALA A 16 15.70 8.40 -1.29
CA ALA A 16 16.42 7.47 -0.41
C ALA A 16 17.62 6.80 -1.09
N GLU A 17 17.91 7.16 -2.36
CA GLU A 17 18.98 6.58 -3.18
C GLU A 17 18.92 5.05 -3.27
N ILE A 18 17.70 4.47 -3.16
CA ILE A 18 17.48 3.03 -3.31
C ILE A 18 17.58 2.63 -4.77
N PHE A 19 17.11 3.51 -5.66
CA PHE A 19 17.24 3.39 -7.10
C PHE A 19 17.67 4.72 -7.70
N THR A 20 18.34 4.68 -8.85
CA THR A 20 18.58 5.86 -9.69
C THR A 20 17.40 6.10 -10.65
N GLU A 21 17.34 7.28 -11.26
CA GLU A 21 16.30 7.59 -12.25
C GLU A 21 16.35 6.64 -13.44
N GLU A 22 17.56 6.28 -13.89
CA GLU A 22 17.77 5.32 -14.99
C GLU A 22 17.27 3.92 -14.62
N GLN A 23 17.56 3.47 -13.39
CA GLN A 23 17.07 2.18 -12.90
C GLN A 23 15.54 2.17 -12.82
N VAL A 24 14.93 3.23 -12.31
CA VAL A 24 13.47 3.37 -12.27
C VAL A 24 12.87 3.31 -13.67
N GLN A 25 13.41 4.07 -14.63
CA GLN A 25 12.95 4.04 -16.01
C GLN A 25 13.05 2.63 -16.62
N GLN A 26 14.19 1.97 -16.43
CA GLN A 26 14.40 0.61 -16.91
C GLN A 26 13.39 -0.38 -16.30
N PHE A 27 13.14 -0.31 -15.00
CA PHE A 27 12.16 -1.19 -14.35
C PHE A 27 10.73 -0.94 -14.85
N LEU A 28 10.36 0.33 -15.03
CA LEU A 28 9.05 0.71 -15.57
C LEU A 28 8.87 0.26 -17.02
N GLU A 29 9.92 0.32 -17.84
CA GLU A 29 9.88 -0.16 -19.23
C GLU A 29 9.78 -1.69 -19.32
N GLN A 30 10.53 -2.40 -18.47
CA GLN A 30 10.58 -3.87 -18.51
C GLN A 30 9.37 -4.54 -17.86
N THR A 31 8.89 -4.01 -16.73
CA THR A 31 7.90 -4.68 -15.89
C THR A 31 6.66 -3.83 -15.57
N GLY A 32 6.68 -2.55 -15.93
CA GLY A 32 5.60 -1.60 -15.61
C GLY A 32 5.64 -1.07 -14.16
N GLU A 33 6.57 -1.53 -13.33
CA GLU A 33 6.69 -1.13 -11.93
C GLU A 33 8.12 -1.25 -11.40
N ILE A 34 8.42 -0.60 -10.26
CA ILE A 34 9.71 -0.76 -9.60
C ILE A 34 9.67 -1.97 -8.64
N PRO A 35 10.77 -2.73 -8.49
CA PRO A 35 10.85 -3.92 -7.63
C PRO A 35 10.96 -3.55 -6.14
N LEU A 36 9.99 -2.78 -5.65
CA LEU A 36 9.90 -2.25 -4.29
C LEU A 36 8.46 -2.34 -3.80
N HIS A 37 8.21 -3.34 -2.96
CA HIS A 37 6.86 -3.67 -2.51
C HIS A 37 6.79 -3.84 -1.00
N THR A 38 5.58 -3.69 -0.46
CA THR A 38 5.33 -4.06 0.94
C THR A 38 5.43 -5.57 1.12
N PHE A 39 5.59 -6.03 2.36
CA PHE A 39 5.60 -7.48 2.67
C PHE A 39 4.40 -8.22 2.04
N LYS A 40 3.20 -7.63 2.16
CA LYS A 40 1.98 -8.19 1.55
C LYS A 40 2.08 -8.21 0.02
N GLY A 41 2.58 -7.13 -0.59
CA GLY A 41 2.75 -7.05 -2.04
C GLY A 41 3.72 -8.11 -2.59
N TRP A 42 4.81 -8.40 -1.87
CA TRP A 42 5.69 -9.52 -2.23
C TRP A 42 5.00 -10.88 -2.09
N LYS A 43 4.24 -11.08 -1.01
CA LYS A 43 3.49 -12.33 -0.78
C LYS A 43 2.49 -12.62 -1.89
N GLU A 44 1.78 -11.61 -2.38
CA GLU A 44 0.84 -11.72 -3.50
C GLU A 44 1.53 -12.10 -4.82
N ARG A 45 2.82 -11.80 -4.95
CA ARG A 45 3.68 -12.13 -6.10
C ARG A 45 4.41 -13.47 -5.97
N GLY A 46 4.15 -14.23 -4.90
CA GLY A 46 4.83 -15.51 -4.65
C GLY A 46 6.22 -15.38 -4.03
N TYR A 47 6.54 -14.23 -3.42
CA TYR A 47 7.79 -14.01 -2.71
C TYR A 47 7.55 -13.73 -1.22
N ILE A 48 8.52 -14.05 -0.38
CA ILE A 48 8.51 -13.72 1.05
C ILE A 48 9.77 -12.97 1.42
N VAL A 49 9.64 -11.95 2.28
CA VAL A 49 10.80 -11.24 2.83
C VAL A 49 11.58 -12.19 3.73
N ARG A 50 12.90 -12.28 3.51
CA ARG A 50 13.80 -13.12 4.30
C ARG A 50 13.73 -12.74 5.78
N LYS A 51 13.82 -13.74 6.65
CA LYS A 51 13.72 -13.53 8.10
C LYS A 51 14.79 -12.56 8.60
N GLY A 52 14.39 -11.58 9.41
CA GLY A 52 15.28 -10.59 10.03
C GLY A 52 15.61 -9.37 9.16
N GLN A 53 15.14 -9.31 7.91
CA GLN A 53 15.33 -8.13 7.05
C GLN A 53 14.55 -6.92 7.56
N LYS A 54 15.19 -5.74 7.51
CA LYS A 54 14.55 -4.46 7.80
C LYS A 54 14.04 -3.84 6.50
N ALA A 55 13.00 -3.02 6.60
CA ALA A 55 12.46 -2.31 5.43
C ALA A 55 13.54 -1.41 4.82
N ALA A 56 13.74 -1.52 3.50
CA ALA A 56 14.63 -0.64 2.75
C ALA A 56 14.07 0.79 2.69
N LEU A 57 12.75 0.93 2.59
CA LEU A 57 12.07 2.23 2.56
C LEU A 57 10.89 2.25 3.52
N LYS A 58 10.67 3.41 4.14
CA LYS A 58 9.46 3.74 4.88
C LYS A 58 8.88 5.03 4.32
N CYS A 59 7.67 4.98 3.79
CA CYS A 59 6.99 6.18 3.31
C CYS A 59 5.47 6.10 3.56
N ASP A 60 4.84 7.26 3.66
CA ASP A 60 3.40 7.36 3.78
C ASP A 60 2.74 7.23 2.41
N ILE A 61 1.86 6.24 2.28
CA ILE A 61 1.03 6.06 1.09
C ILE A 61 -0.44 6.31 1.41
N TRP A 62 -1.21 6.66 0.38
CA TRP A 62 -2.66 6.77 0.51
C TRP A 62 -3.29 5.39 0.55
N LYS A 63 -4.10 5.12 1.57
CA LYS A 63 -4.95 3.93 1.66
C LYS A 63 -6.41 4.35 1.67
N TYR A 64 -7.23 3.52 1.06
CA TYR A 64 -8.67 3.67 1.10
C TYR A 64 -9.23 2.78 2.21
N SER A 65 -10.04 3.38 3.08
CA SER A 65 -10.88 2.67 4.04
C SER A 65 -12.29 2.60 3.46
N ASN A 66 -12.90 1.41 3.43
CA ASN A 66 -14.26 1.16 2.97
C ASN A 66 -15.20 0.79 4.13
N ARG A 67 -15.03 1.46 5.27
CA ARG A 67 -15.78 1.14 6.48
C ARG A 67 -17.21 1.68 6.37
N VAL A 68 -18.14 0.86 6.85
CA VAL A 68 -19.51 1.26 7.17
C VAL A 68 -19.66 1.23 8.68
N GLU A 69 -20.35 2.21 9.24
CA GLU A 69 -20.66 2.27 10.66
C GLU A 69 -22.15 2.12 10.86
N THR A 70 -22.54 1.29 11.82
CA THR A 70 -23.93 1.13 12.23
C THR A 70 -24.24 2.15 13.30
N VAL A 71 -25.16 3.06 13.03
CA VAL A 71 -25.60 4.10 13.97
C VAL A 71 -27.06 3.92 14.35
N PRO A 72 -27.45 4.24 15.58
CA PRO A 72 -28.85 4.28 15.97
C PRO A 72 -29.61 5.30 15.12
N ALA A 73 -30.74 4.90 14.58
CA ALA A 73 -31.66 5.73 13.82
C ALA A 73 -33.07 5.57 14.39
N LYS A 74 -33.94 6.55 14.12
CA LYS A 74 -35.36 6.48 14.49
C LYS A 74 -36.21 6.52 13.23
N THR A 75 -37.16 5.60 13.15
CA THR A 75 -38.19 5.60 12.11
C THR A 75 -39.19 6.75 12.35
N GLN A 76 -40.02 7.07 11.35
CA GLN A 76 -41.06 8.10 11.49
C GLN A 76 -42.04 7.79 12.64
N ASP A 77 -42.26 6.52 12.96
CA ASP A 77 -43.10 6.05 14.07
C ASP A 77 -42.38 6.02 15.43
N GLY A 78 -41.13 6.52 15.50
CA GLY A 78 -40.37 6.62 16.75
C GLY A 78 -39.72 5.31 17.23
N GLN A 79 -39.80 4.22 16.46
CA GLN A 79 -39.07 2.99 16.76
C GLN A 79 -37.57 3.19 16.51
N GLU A 80 -36.75 2.69 17.44
CA GLU A 80 -35.30 2.63 17.28
C GLU A 80 -34.93 1.52 16.29
N THR A 81 -34.13 1.88 15.30
CA THR A 81 -33.56 0.98 14.31
C THR A 81 -32.07 1.27 14.19
N GLU A 82 -31.36 0.42 13.46
CA GLU A 82 -29.99 0.66 13.06
C GLU A 82 -29.98 1.15 11.61
N ALA A 83 -29.10 2.12 11.31
CA ALA A 83 -28.81 2.56 9.95
C ALA A 83 -27.30 2.39 9.68
N GLU A 84 -26.96 1.92 8.50
CA GLU A 84 -25.57 1.90 8.04
C GLU A 84 -25.22 3.24 7.40
N ILE A 85 -24.14 3.86 7.86
CA ILE A 85 -23.56 5.05 7.24
C ILE A 85 -22.22 4.70 6.59
N ASP A 86 -22.02 5.16 5.36
CA ASP A 86 -20.74 5.03 4.67
C ASP A 86 -19.73 6.04 5.25
N THR A 87 -18.68 5.53 5.90
CA THR A 87 -17.58 6.34 6.46
C THR A 87 -16.29 6.17 5.66
N SER A 88 -16.42 5.74 4.39
CA SER A 88 -15.29 5.51 3.51
C SER A 88 -14.48 6.78 3.27
N HIS A 89 -13.16 6.69 3.44
CA HIS A 89 -12.26 7.81 3.23
C HIS A 89 -10.85 7.35 2.86
N TYR A 90 -10.09 8.26 2.26
CA TYR A 90 -8.65 8.08 2.06
C TYR A 90 -7.88 8.62 3.27
N TYR A 91 -6.86 7.88 3.70
CA TYR A 91 -5.96 8.30 4.76
C TYR A 91 -4.52 7.93 4.42
N LYS A 92 -3.56 8.69 4.93
CA LYS A 92 -2.14 8.33 4.80
C LYS A 92 -1.76 7.31 5.86
N LYS A 93 -0.95 6.33 5.47
CA LYS A 93 -0.41 5.35 6.40
C LYS A 93 1.04 5.03 6.08
N LEU A 94 1.89 5.11 7.11
CA LEU A 94 3.26 4.65 7.05
C LEU A 94 3.29 3.18 6.60
N SER A 95 3.99 2.94 5.50
CA SER A 95 4.14 1.61 4.92
C SER A 95 5.62 1.27 4.77
N HIS A 96 5.92 0.00 4.95
CA HIS A 96 7.26 -0.56 4.92
C HIS A 96 7.47 -1.31 3.61
N PHE A 97 8.50 -0.94 2.86
CA PHE A 97 8.82 -1.54 1.57
C PHE A 97 10.16 -2.26 1.61
N PHE A 98 10.26 -3.29 0.79
CA PHE A 98 11.41 -4.19 0.66
C PHE A 98 11.77 -4.34 -0.80
N THR A 99 13.07 -4.42 -1.10
CA THR A 99 13.57 -4.62 -2.48
C THR A 99 13.55 -6.09 -2.86
N ALA A 100 13.71 -6.38 -4.16
CA ALA A 100 13.83 -7.75 -4.68
C ALA A 100 14.99 -8.55 -4.05
N GLU A 101 16.07 -7.88 -3.61
CA GLU A 101 17.22 -8.54 -2.96
C GLU A 101 16.89 -9.10 -1.58
N GLN A 102 15.85 -8.56 -0.93
CA GLN A 102 15.46 -8.91 0.44
C GLN A 102 14.44 -10.06 0.50
N VAL A 103 14.00 -10.56 -0.65
CA VAL A 103 12.98 -11.60 -0.73
C VAL A 103 13.55 -12.92 -1.26
N GLU A 104 12.78 -13.97 -1.06
CA GLU A 104 13.00 -15.29 -1.64
C GLU A 104 11.67 -15.86 -2.15
N PRO A 105 11.67 -16.72 -3.18
CA PRO A 105 10.45 -17.38 -3.62
C PRO A 105 9.81 -18.17 -2.47
N VAL A 106 8.48 -18.09 -2.36
CA VAL A 106 7.74 -18.95 -1.44
C VAL A 106 7.92 -20.39 -1.91
N LYS A 107 8.62 -21.20 -1.11
CA LYS A 107 8.74 -22.64 -1.37
C LYS A 107 7.32 -23.23 -1.35
N ALA A 108 6.95 -23.90 -2.44
CA ALA A 108 5.72 -24.67 -2.57
C ALA A 108 5.72 -25.85 -1.59
#